data_AF-A0A4W6D522-F1
#
_entry.id   AF-A0A4W6D522-F1
#
_cell.length_a   1.000
_cell.length_b   1.000
_cell.length_c   1.000
_cell.angle_alpha   90.00
_cell.angle_beta   90.00
_cell.angle_gamma   90.00
#
_symmetry.space_group_name_H-M   'P 1'
#
loop_
_entity.id
_entity.type
_entity.pdbx_description
1 polymer ?
#
loop_
_entity_poly.entity_id
_entity_poly.type
_entity_poly.pdbx_seq_one_letter_code
_entity_poly.pdbx_strand_id
1 'polypeptide(L)'
;LTHTGGPQATTLQQALLPVVEHSVCSKNDWWGSSAKTTMVCAGGESKSACHGDSGGPLNCKGRDGRWYVEGVTSFVDGRGCNTPRRPTVFTRVASFIPWISEVRGNHMNVTLQEDIYSKYTVGCL
;
A
#
# COMPACT_ATOMS: atom_id res chain seq x y z
N LEU A 1 10.66 13.30 2.20
CA LEU A 1 10.12 12.24 1.31
C LEU A 1 11.23 11.74 0.41
N THR A 2 11.32 10.42 0.26
CA THR A 2 12.29 9.75 -0.62
C THR A 2 11.93 10.00 -2.09
N HIS A 3 12.94 10.04 -2.97
CA HIS A 3 12.75 10.30 -4.40
C HIS A 3 13.82 9.58 -5.23
N THR A 4 13.56 9.41 -6.52
CA THR A 4 14.46 8.72 -7.45
C THR A 4 15.82 9.41 -7.53
N GLY A 5 16.89 8.63 -7.32
CA GLY A 5 18.27 9.13 -7.34
C GLY A 5 18.67 9.98 -6.12
N GLY A 6 17.76 10.19 -5.16
CA GLY A 6 18.04 10.89 -3.92
C GLY A 6 18.81 10.05 -2.90
N PRO A 7 19.41 10.67 -1.88
CA PRO A 7 20.02 9.94 -0.78
C PRO A 7 18.97 9.15 0.00
N GLN A 8 19.38 8.03 0.60
CA GLN A 8 18.54 7.32 1.56
C GLN A 8 18.25 8.24 2.76
N ALA A 9 17.02 8.20 3.25
CA ALA A 9 16.64 8.99 4.41
C ALA A 9 17.35 8.44 5.67
N THR A 10 17.98 9.33 6.44
CA THR A 10 18.62 8.98 7.72
C THR A 10 17.63 8.93 8.88
N THR A 11 16.40 9.38 8.65
CA THR A 11 15.31 9.39 9.62
C THR A 11 14.05 8.84 8.97
N LEU A 12 13.22 8.16 9.75
CA LEU A 12 11.96 7.59 9.28
C LEU A 12 11.08 8.68 8.66
N GLN A 13 10.54 8.40 7.48
CA GLN A 13 9.64 9.30 6.75
C GLN A 13 8.20 8.79 6.85
N GLN A 14 7.25 9.70 6.69
CA GLN A 14 5.82 9.38 6.57
C GLN A 14 5.16 10.25 5.52
N ALA A 15 4.15 9.73 4.82
CA ALA A 15 3.43 10.46 3.79
C ALA A 15 1.98 10.01 3.72
N LEU A 16 1.03 10.93 3.68
CA LEU A 16 -0.35 10.57 3.33
C LEU A 16 -0.40 10.13 1.85
N LEU A 17 -0.75 8.86 1.63
CA LEU A 17 -0.89 8.25 0.31
C LEU A 17 -2.37 7.97 0.03
N PRO A 18 -3.01 8.71 -0.89
CA PRO A 18 -4.37 8.41 -1.31
C PRO A 18 -4.44 7.03 -1.95
N VAL A 19 -5.41 6.21 -1.54
CA VAL A 19 -5.65 4.90 -2.16
C VAL A 19 -6.25 5.11 -3.54
N VAL A 20 -5.72 4.40 -4.53
CA VAL A 20 -6.24 4.36 -5.89
C VAL A 20 -7.05 3.09 -6.05
N GLU A 21 -8.28 3.22 -6.57
CA GLU A 21 -9.11 2.06 -6.87
C GLU A 21 -8.42 1.08 -7.82
N HIS A 22 -8.62 -0.22 -7.57
CA HIS A 22 -8.04 -1.27 -8.42
C HIS A 22 -8.47 -1.11 -9.89
N SER A 23 -9.74 -0.75 -10.12
CA SER A 23 -10.33 -0.48 -11.45
C SER A 23 -9.58 0.61 -12.25
N VAL A 24 -9.01 1.60 -11.55
CA VAL A 24 -8.20 2.66 -12.14
C VAL A 24 -6.76 2.19 -12.30
N CYS A 25 -6.21 1.57 -11.25
CA CYS A 25 -4.84 1.11 -11.24
C CYS A 25 -4.55 0.04 -12.31
N SER A 26 -5.55 -0.78 -12.65
CA SER A 26 -5.46 -1.84 -13.66
C SER A 26 -5.76 -1.38 -15.09
N LYS A 27 -5.95 -0.07 -15.34
CA LYS A 27 -6.08 0.45 -16.71
C LYS A 27 -4.78 0.26 -17.49
N ASN A 28 -4.87 0.09 -18.82
CA ASN A 28 -3.71 -0.18 -19.67
C ASN A 28 -2.64 0.93 -19.65
N ASP A 29 -3.05 2.19 -19.51
CA ASP A 29 -2.14 3.33 -19.39
C ASP A 29 -1.57 3.52 -17.96
N TRP A 30 -2.12 2.76 -17.00
CA TRP A 30 -1.62 2.56 -15.64
C TRP A 30 -0.91 1.19 -15.60
N TRP A 31 -0.94 0.49 -14.46
CA TRP A 31 -0.25 -0.79 -14.27
C TRP A 31 -0.82 -1.95 -15.10
N GLY A 32 -1.98 -1.80 -15.75
CA GLY A 32 -2.56 -2.83 -16.59
C GLY A 32 -2.69 -4.16 -15.84
N SER A 33 -2.32 -5.25 -16.50
CA SER A 33 -2.35 -6.60 -15.93
C SER A 33 -1.36 -6.83 -14.78
N SER A 34 -0.39 -5.93 -14.55
CA SER A 34 0.52 -6.02 -13.41
C SER A 34 -0.17 -5.69 -12.07
N ALA A 35 -1.26 -4.90 -12.09
CA ALA A 35 -2.06 -4.62 -10.90
C ALA A 35 -3.05 -5.77 -10.62
N LYS A 36 -2.66 -6.67 -9.70
CA LYS A 36 -3.49 -7.82 -9.30
C LYS A 36 -4.52 -7.42 -8.25
N THR A 37 -5.59 -8.19 -8.12
CA THR A 37 -6.61 -7.99 -7.06
C THR A 37 -6.07 -8.22 -5.65
N THR A 38 -4.96 -8.96 -5.52
CA THR A 38 -4.19 -9.14 -4.29
C THR A 38 -3.23 -8.00 -3.96
N MET A 39 -3.37 -6.86 -4.65
CA MET A 39 -2.57 -5.66 -4.47
C MET A 39 -3.46 -4.45 -4.13
N VAL A 40 -2.83 -3.42 -3.58
CA VAL A 40 -3.39 -2.09 -3.36
C VAL A 40 -2.45 -1.07 -4.00
N CYS A 41 -3.02 -0.08 -4.67
CA CYS A 41 -2.25 1.03 -5.23
C CYS A 41 -2.51 2.27 -4.37
N ALA A 42 -1.46 3.00 -4.00
CA ALA A 42 -1.60 4.25 -3.26
C ALA A 42 -0.50 5.26 -3.59
N GLY A 43 -0.83 6.54 -3.44
CA GLY A 43 0.09 7.63 -3.77
C GLY A 43 0.21 7.85 -5.27
N GLY A 44 1.43 8.16 -5.72
CA GLY A 44 1.73 8.56 -7.09
C GLY A 44 1.93 10.06 -7.24
N GLU A 45 2.64 10.43 -8.33
CA GLU A 45 2.97 11.79 -8.76
C GLU A 45 3.77 12.64 -7.76
N SER A 46 3.21 12.99 -6.61
CA SER A 46 3.85 13.88 -5.62
C SER A 46 4.31 13.18 -4.35
N LYS A 47 3.68 12.04 -4.01
CA LYS A 47 4.00 11.24 -2.82
C LYS A 47 3.89 9.76 -3.14
N SER A 48 4.99 9.05 -2.95
CA SER A 48 5.09 7.62 -3.19
C SER A 48 6.12 7.03 -2.23
N ALA A 49 6.06 5.73 -2.01
CA ALA A 49 7.23 5.00 -1.53
C ALA A 49 8.33 5.00 -2.61
N CYS A 50 9.56 4.70 -2.22
CA CYS A 50 10.69 4.64 -3.14
C CYS A 50 11.62 3.48 -2.79
N HIS A 51 12.76 3.41 -3.49
CA HIS A 51 13.75 2.37 -3.24
C HIS A 51 14.22 2.40 -1.77
N GLY A 52 14.20 1.24 -1.12
CA GLY A 52 14.51 1.09 0.30
C GLY A 52 13.28 1.02 1.21
N ASP A 53 12.10 1.43 0.73
CA ASP A 53 10.85 1.40 1.51
C ASP A 53 10.12 0.03 1.43
N SER A 54 10.56 -0.87 0.53
CA SER A 54 9.98 -2.21 0.36
C SER A 54 9.91 -2.99 1.68
N GLY A 55 8.76 -3.62 1.94
CA GLY A 55 8.46 -4.28 3.22
C GLY A 55 7.86 -3.37 4.28
N GLY A 56 7.95 -2.05 4.12
CA GLY A 56 7.34 -1.07 5.02
C GLY A 56 5.80 -1.08 4.96
N PRO A 57 5.11 -0.71 6.05
CA PRO A 57 3.65 -0.77 6.13
C PRO A 57 2.97 0.42 5.45
N LEU A 58 1.84 0.15 4.77
CA LEU A 58 0.80 1.15 4.49
C LEU A 58 -0.23 1.06 5.61
N ASN A 59 -0.24 2.05 6.49
CA ASN A 59 -1.14 2.07 7.64
C ASN A 59 -2.34 2.96 7.34
N CYS A 60 -3.55 2.44 7.52
CA CYS A 60 -4.76 3.21 7.29
C CYS A 60 -5.55 3.37 8.57
N LYS A 61 -6.06 4.58 8.81
CA LYS A 61 -6.87 4.85 9.99
C LYS A 61 -8.34 4.53 9.71
N GLY A 62 -8.90 3.63 10.50
CA GLY A 62 -10.31 3.27 10.46
C GLY A 62 -11.20 4.34 11.10
N ARG A 63 -12.52 4.30 10.83
CA ARG A 63 -13.48 5.21 11.49
C ARG A 63 -13.58 5.01 13.00
N ASP A 64 -13.17 3.84 13.50
CA ASP A 64 -13.06 3.54 14.93
C ASP A 64 -11.80 4.18 15.57
N GLY A 65 -11.01 4.92 14.79
CA GLY A 65 -9.82 5.61 15.25
C GLY A 65 -8.58 4.73 15.35
N ARG A 66 -8.67 3.42 15.09
CA ARG A 66 -7.54 2.49 15.11
C ARG A 66 -6.77 2.50 13.79
N TRP A 67 -5.51 2.11 13.84
CA TRP A 67 -4.65 1.96 12.67
C TRP A 67 -4.57 0.49 12.26
N TYR A 68 -4.67 0.25 10.95
CA TYR A 68 -4.66 -1.06 10.33
C TYR A 68 -3.57 -1.13 9.28
N VAL A 69 -2.86 -2.26 9.20
CA VAL A 69 -1.90 -2.52 8.13
C VAL A 69 -2.67 -3.03 6.92
N GLU A 70 -2.94 -2.15 5.96
CA GLU A 70 -3.68 -2.50 4.73
C GLU A 70 -2.77 -3.02 3.64
N GLY A 71 -1.51 -2.58 3.65
CA GLY A 71 -0.55 -2.87 2.59
C GLY A 71 0.86 -3.11 3.13
N VAL A 72 1.62 -3.89 2.37
CA VAL A 72 3.08 -4.00 2.51
C VAL A 72 3.73 -3.48 1.24
N THR A 73 4.61 -2.49 1.37
CA THR A 73 5.26 -1.81 0.24
C THR A 73 5.97 -2.84 -0.63
N SER A 74 5.63 -2.87 -1.92
CA SER A 74 6.15 -3.87 -2.85
C SER A 74 7.06 -3.23 -3.90
N PHE A 75 6.48 -2.52 -4.87
CA PHE A 75 7.23 -2.00 -6.00
C PHE A 75 6.73 -0.65 -6.51
N VAL A 76 7.60 0.01 -7.27
CA VAL A 76 7.38 1.29 -7.98
C VAL A 76 7.84 1.14 -9.43
N ASP A 77 7.59 2.16 -10.26
CA ASP A 77 8.04 2.16 -11.65
C ASP A 77 9.56 2.22 -11.77
N GLY A 78 10.14 1.46 -12.70
CA GLY A 78 11.58 1.43 -12.93
C GLY A 78 12.15 2.77 -13.43
N ARG A 79 11.32 3.66 -13.97
CA ARG A 79 11.70 5.03 -14.37
C ARG A 79 11.78 5.97 -13.17
N GLY A 80 11.10 5.65 -12.07
CA GLY A 80 11.14 6.41 -10.84
C GLY A 80 9.90 6.30 -9.96
N CYS A 81 10.05 6.78 -8.72
CA CYS A 81 9.09 6.62 -7.62
C CYS A 81 7.84 7.50 -7.78
N ASN A 82 7.94 8.58 -8.55
CA ASN A 82 6.88 9.58 -8.75
C ASN A 82 6.35 9.59 -10.19
N THR A 83 6.46 8.46 -10.89
CA THR A 83 6.05 8.37 -12.29
C THR A 83 4.52 8.56 -12.41
N PRO A 84 4.03 9.47 -13.29
CA PRO A 84 2.59 9.68 -13.47
C PRO A 84 1.85 8.40 -13.82
N ARG A 85 0.66 8.20 -13.23
CA ARG A 85 -0.17 6.98 -13.37
C ARG A 85 0.53 5.68 -12.95
N ARG A 86 1.60 5.78 -12.16
CA ARG A 86 2.33 4.65 -11.58
C ARG A 86 2.43 4.83 -10.06
N PRO A 87 1.29 4.78 -9.34
CA PRO A 87 1.31 4.80 -7.89
C PRO A 87 2.14 3.63 -7.34
N THR A 88 2.64 3.77 -6.11
CA THR A 88 3.27 2.64 -5.41
C THR A 88 2.29 1.48 -5.31
N VAL A 89 2.78 0.28 -5.58
CA VAL A 89 2.02 -0.95 -5.41
C VAL A 89 2.41 -1.63 -4.10
N PHE A 90 1.40 -1.99 -3.33
CA PHE A 90 1.48 -2.68 -2.06
C PHE A 90 0.84 -4.07 -2.19
N THR A 91 1.38 -5.06 -1.48
CA THR A 91 0.70 -6.33 -1.24
C THR A 91 -0.53 -6.07 -0.36
N ARG A 92 -1.73 -6.50 -0.78
CA ARG A 92 -2.95 -6.31 0.01
C ARG A 92 -2.97 -7.28 1.19
N VAL A 93 -2.80 -6.79 2.42
CA VAL A 93 -2.73 -7.64 3.62
C VAL A 93 -3.97 -8.52 3.76
N ALA A 94 -5.16 -7.97 3.50
CA ALA A 94 -6.43 -8.71 3.55
C ALA A 94 -6.42 -10.00 2.70
N SER A 95 -5.75 -10.01 1.54
CA SER A 95 -5.66 -11.19 0.67
C SER A 95 -4.79 -12.31 1.23
N PHE A 96 -3.96 -12.03 2.23
CA PHE A 96 -2.99 -12.97 2.79
C PHE A 96 -3.26 -13.30 4.26
N ILE A 97 -4.39 -12.85 4.83
CA ILE A 97 -4.75 -13.17 6.22
C ILE A 97 -4.80 -14.68 6.51
N PRO A 98 -5.35 -15.55 5.63
CA PRO A 98 -5.31 -16.99 5.87
C PRO A 98 -3.89 -17.52 6.07
N TRP A 99 -2.96 -17.14 5.19
CA TRP A 99 -1.54 -17.51 5.28
C TRP A 99 -0.88 -16.94 6.54
N ILE A 100 -1.13 -15.66 6.87
CA ILE A 100 -0.61 -15.03 8.09
C ILE A 100 -1.09 -15.78 9.34
N SER A 101 -2.35 -16.22 9.36
CA SER A 101 -2.94 -16.96 10.48
C SER A 101 -2.39 -18.37 10.62
N GLU A 102 -2.14 -19.04 9.51
CA GLU A 102 -1.48 -20.34 9.46
C GLU A 102 -0.05 -20.23 10.04
N VAL A 103 0.77 -19.31 9.55
CA VAL A 103 2.17 -19.15 9.96
C VAL A 103 2.31 -18.78 11.44
N ARG A 104 1.38 -17.99 11.98
CA ARG A 104 1.35 -17.61 13.40
C ARG A 104 0.76 -18.70 14.31
N GLY A 105 0.12 -19.73 13.76
CA GLY A 105 -0.47 -20.83 14.53
C GLY A 105 -1.77 -20.48 15.25
N ASN A 106 -2.76 -19.86 14.58
CA ASN A 106 -4.10 -19.53 15.12
C ASN A 106 -4.14 -18.61 16.37
N HIS A 107 -3.01 -18.05 16.83
CA HIS A 107 -2.95 -17.15 17.99
C HIS A 107 -3.41 -15.70 17.72
N MET A 108 -4.42 -15.47 16.87
CA MET A 108 -4.77 -14.11 16.45
C MET A 108 -6.18 -13.68 16.81
N ASN A 109 -6.24 -12.63 17.60
CA ASN A 109 -7.39 -11.72 17.66
C ASN A 109 -7.25 -10.62 16.58
N VAL A 110 -7.03 -11.01 15.32
CA VAL A 110 -7.17 -10.04 14.21
C VAL A 110 -8.65 -9.91 14.00
N THR A 111 -9.17 -8.73 14.31
CA THR A 111 -10.52 -8.38 13.91
C THR A 111 -10.56 -8.40 12.38
N LEU A 112 -11.07 -9.51 11.83
CA LEU A 112 -11.39 -9.65 10.41
C LEU A 112 -12.57 -8.69 10.17
N GLN A 113 -12.30 -7.47 9.73
CA GLN A 113 -13.37 -6.67 9.15
C GLN A 113 -13.38 -6.99 7.65
N GLU A 114 -14.28 -7.86 7.24
CA GLU A 114 -14.37 -8.36 5.85
C GLU A 114 -14.65 -7.29 4.77
N ASP A 115 -14.78 -6.00 5.10
CA ASP A 115 -15.26 -4.98 4.15
C ASP A 115 -14.49 -3.63 4.17
N ILE A 116 -13.16 -3.63 4.30
CA ILE A 116 -12.40 -2.36 4.39
C ILE A 116 -12.44 -1.55 3.09
N TYR A 117 -12.75 -2.18 1.95
CA TYR A 117 -12.73 -1.51 0.64
C TYR A 117 -13.85 -0.47 0.42
N SER A 118 -14.94 -0.47 1.19
CA SER A 118 -16.13 0.32 0.82
C SER A 118 -16.51 1.46 1.76
N LYS A 119 -16.09 1.46 3.04
CA LYS A 119 -16.64 2.48 3.98
C LYS A 119 -15.68 3.16 4.94
N TYR A 120 -14.45 2.74 5.22
CA TYR A 120 -13.85 3.10 6.53
C TYR A 120 -12.54 3.90 6.58
N THR A 121 -11.99 4.39 5.48
CA THR A 121 -10.65 5.00 5.50
C THR A 121 -10.69 6.53 5.51
N VAL A 122 -10.21 7.16 6.59
CA VAL A 122 -10.01 8.62 6.66
C VAL A 122 -8.67 9.07 6.05
N GLY A 123 -7.78 8.12 5.74
CA GLY A 123 -6.48 8.34 5.10
C GLY A 123 -5.49 7.21 5.41
N CYS A 124 -4.53 6.99 4.51
CA CYS A 124 -3.45 6.02 4.68
C CYS A 124 -2.09 6.70 4.68
N LEU A 125 -1.21 6.29 5.60
CA LEU A 125 0.17 6.75 5.78
C LEU A 125 1.17 5.67 5.35
#